data_AF-K9BAG4-F1
#
_entry.id   AF-K9BAG4-F1
#
_cell.length_a   1.000
_cell.length_b   1.000
_cell.length_c   1.000
_cell.angle_alpha   90.00
_cell.angle_beta   90.00
_cell.angle_gamma   90.00
#
_symmetry.space_group_name_H-M   'P 1'
#
loop_
_entity.id
_entity.type
_entity.pdbx_description
1 polymer ?
#
loop_
_entity_poly.entity_id
_entity_poly.type
_entity_poly.pdbx_seq_one_letter_code
_entity_poly.pdbx_strand_id
1 'polypeptide(L)'
;MNAALGDEIGYDGPWVSKFKNDKKNNGLTDLETVCVLLDKLGLKVIPESYECYDKKFVEAIFFLARMQITHSADINDYQFASIAPRLSELGY
;
A
#
# COMPACT_ATOMS: atom_id res chain seq x y z
N MET A 1 14.07 -12.19 22.24
CA MET A 1 13.79 -11.38 21.04
C MET A 1 15.03 -11.24 20.14
N ASN A 2 16.14 -10.65 20.61
CA ASN A 2 17.33 -10.48 19.77
C ASN A 2 18.00 -11.79 19.31
N ALA A 3 17.93 -12.87 20.12
CA ALA A 3 18.44 -14.19 19.72
C ALA A 3 17.66 -14.77 18.53
N ALA A 4 16.33 -14.82 18.62
CA ALA A 4 15.46 -15.28 17.52
C ALA A 4 15.62 -14.42 16.26
N LEU A 5 15.66 -13.08 16.42
CA LEU A 5 15.93 -12.18 15.30
C LEU A 5 17.29 -12.46 14.67
N GLY A 6 18.32 -12.68 15.48
CA GLY A 6 19.65 -13.04 15.02
C GLY A 6 19.64 -14.31 14.18
N ASP A 7 19.02 -15.37 14.69
CA ASP A 7 18.94 -16.66 14.00
C ASP A 7 18.28 -16.52 12.61
N GLU A 8 17.23 -15.68 12.50
CA GLU A 8 16.54 -15.40 11.23
C GLU A 8 17.42 -14.66 10.20
N ILE A 9 18.32 -13.79 10.65
CA ILE A 9 19.21 -13.00 9.79
C ILE A 9 20.63 -13.60 9.68
N GLY A 10 20.88 -14.77 10.27
CA GLY A 10 22.16 -15.47 10.24
C GLY A 10 23.25 -14.89 11.17
N TYR A 11 22.86 -14.17 12.23
CA TYR A 11 23.76 -13.57 13.22
C TYR A 11 23.41 -14.03 14.65
N ASP A 12 24.32 -13.88 15.60
CA ASP A 12 24.01 -14.22 16.99
C ASP A 12 23.28 -13.07 17.73
N GLY A 13 22.51 -13.41 18.76
CA GLY A 13 21.79 -12.42 19.58
C GLY A 13 22.69 -11.30 20.16
N PRO A 14 23.92 -11.60 20.63
CA PRO A 14 24.90 -10.58 21.02
C PRO A 14 25.30 -9.62 19.89
N TRP A 15 25.50 -10.10 18.67
CA TRP A 15 25.78 -9.25 17.51
C TRP A 15 24.61 -8.33 17.22
N VAL A 16 23.36 -8.82 17.24
CA VAL A 16 22.17 -7.97 17.08
C VAL A 16 22.11 -6.88 18.15
N SER A 17 22.50 -7.21 19.38
CA SER A 17 22.56 -6.22 20.46
C SER A 17 23.61 -5.13 20.20
N LYS A 18 24.80 -5.50 19.71
CA LYS A 18 25.84 -4.53 19.34
C LYS A 18 25.39 -3.69 18.15
N PHE A 19 24.88 -4.30 17.10
CA PHE A 19 24.43 -3.64 15.88
C PHE A 19 23.39 -2.54 16.14
N LYS A 20 22.52 -2.74 17.14
CA LYS A 20 21.47 -1.78 17.52
C LYS A 20 21.89 -0.73 18.54
N ASN A 21 22.90 -0.98 19.36
CA ASN A 21 23.17 -0.15 20.54
C ASN A 21 24.58 0.44 20.57
N ASP A 22 25.53 -0.13 19.83
CA ASP A 22 26.92 0.31 19.82
C ASP A 22 27.08 1.52 18.90
N LYS A 23 27.36 2.69 19.49
CA LYS A 23 27.57 3.93 18.74
C LYS A 23 29.00 4.01 18.25
N LYS A 24 29.17 4.29 16.96
CA LYS A 24 30.48 4.48 16.33
C LYS A 24 30.92 5.94 16.41
N ASN A 25 32.09 6.24 15.85
CA ASN A 25 32.71 7.57 15.86
C ASN A 25 31.85 8.67 15.23
N ASN A 26 30.88 8.31 14.39
CA ASN A 26 29.90 9.22 13.80
C ASN A 26 28.69 9.51 14.71
N GLY A 27 28.66 8.96 15.94
CA GLY A 27 27.57 9.09 16.90
C GLY A 27 26.35 8.23 16.59
N LEU A 28 26.38 7.46 15.50
CA LEU A 28 25.31 6.59 15.03
C LEU A 28 25.67 5.13 15.34
N THR A 29 24.63 4.32 15.53
CA THR A 29 24.74 2.86 15.54
C THR A 29 24.91 2.32 14.11
N ASP A 30 25.32 1.06 13.99
CA ASP A 30 25.44 0.41 12.69
C ASP A 30 24.09 0.36 11.96
N LEU A 31 22.99 0.12 12.70
CA LEU A 31 21.62 0.17 12.16
C LEU A 31 21.26 1.57 11.61
N GLU A 32 21.50 2.63 12.39
CA GLU A 32 21.21 4.00 11.96
C GLU A 32 22.07 4.41 10.74
N THR A 33 23.32 3.95 10.69
CA THR A 33 24.22 4.19 9.57
C THR A 33 23.68 3.56 8.28
N VAL A 34 23.13 2.34 8.36
CA VAL A 34 22.48 1.68 7.22
C VAL A 34 21.23 2.44 6.79
N CYS A 35 20.39 2.91 7.72
CA CYS A 35 19.23 3.73 7.38
C CYS A 35 19.60 5.02 6.65
N VAL A 36 20.64 5.72 7.10
CA VAL A 36 21.15 6.92 6.43
C VAL A 36 21.73 6.59 5.04
N LEU A 37 22.39 5.44 4.90
CA LEU A 37 22.89 4.99 3.60
C LEU A 37 21.74 4.73 2.61
N LEU A 38 20.68 4.04 3.05
CA LEU A 38 19.50 3.78 2.24
C LEU A 38 18.86 5.09 1.77
N ASP A 39 18.71 6.07 2.66
CA ASP A 39 18.19 7.39 2.33
C ASP A 39 19.05 8.10 1.26
N LYS A 40 20.38 8.06 1.39
CA LYS A 40 21.30 8.61 0.38
C LYS A 40 21.25 7.91 -0.97
N LEU A 41 20.88 6.64 -0.99
CA LEU A 41 20.66 5.86 -2.22
C LEU A 41 19.25 6.08 -2.81
N GLY A 42 18.41 6.91 -2.18
CA GLY A 42 17.03 7.15 -2.59
C GLY A 42 16.07 6.01 -2.24
N LEU A 43 16.45 5.14 -1.30
CA LEU A 43 15.65 4.02 -0.82
C LEU A 43 15.00 4.36 0.52
N LYS A 44 13.74 4.01 0.70
CA LYS A 44 13.00 4.20 1.96
C LYS A 44 12.63 2.87 2.60
N VAL A 45 12.80 2.79 3.92
CA VAL A 45 12.24 1.70 4.73
C VAL A 45 10.82 2.08 5.13
N ILE A 46 9.85 1.24 4.77
CA ILE A 46 8.44 1.46 5.10
C ILE A 46 8.02 0.31 6.03
N PRO A 47 7.36 0.59 7.18
CA PRO A 47 6.79 -0.47 8.01
C PRO A 47 5.83 -1.34 7.20
N GLU A 48 5.83 -2.66 7.41
CA GLU A 48 4.91 -3.56 6.72
C GLU A 48 3.43 -3.24 6.99
N SER A 49 3.14 -2.64 8.15
CA SER A 49 1.80 -2.19 8.52
C SER A 49 1.34 -0.93 7.79
N TYR A 50 2.18 -0.30 6.99
CA TYR A 50 1.83 0.91 6.26
C TYR A 50 1.03 0.56 5.01
N GLU A 51 -0.26 0.86 5.03
CA GLU A 51 -1.14 0.63 3.90
C GLU A 51 -1.00 1.79 2.89
N CYS A 52 -0.73 1.46 1.62
CA CYS A 52 -0.55 2.46 0.55
C CYS A 52 -1.81 3.29 0.29
N TYR A 53 -2.99 2.75 0.61
CA TYR A 53 -4.28 3.38 0.40
C TYR A 53 -5.16 3.15 1.63
N ASP A 54 -5.95 4.16 2.00
CA ASP A 54 -6.96 4.01 3.06
C ASP A 54 -7.94 2.89 2.69
N LYS A 55 -8.26 2.00 3.64
CA LYS A 55 -9.18 0.87 3.41
C LYS A 55 -10.50 1.34 2.86
N LYS A 56 -11.04 2.45 3.38
CA LYS A 56 -12.32 3.01 2.92
C LYS A 56 -12.24 3.48 1.47
N PHE A 57 -11.09 4.00 1.05
CA PHE A 57 -10.87 4.40 -0.34
C PHE A 57 -10.84 3.19 -1.27
N VAL A 58 -10.12 2.12 -0.89
CA VAL A 58 -10.08 0.87 -1.66
C VAL A 58 -11.45 0.20 -1.73
N GLU A 59 -12.18 0.15 -0.61
CA GLU A 59 -13.54 -0.36 -0.54
C GLU A 59 -14.51 0.43 -1.42
N ALA A 60 -14.41 1.77 -1.43
CA ALA A 60 -15.21 2.62 -2.29
C ALA A 60 -14.94 2.36 -3.78
N ILE A 61 -13.67 2.20 -4.18
CA ILE A 61 -13.31 1.83 -5.55
C ILE A 61 -13.88 0.46 -5.90
N PHE A 62 -13.74 -0.55 -5.03
CA PHE A 62 -14.29 -1.89 -5.24
C PHE A 62 -15.82 -1.87 -5.37
N PHE A 63 -16.50 -1.08 -4.54
CA PHE A 63 -17.95 -0.92 -4.60
C PHE A 63 -18.40 -0.29 -5.91
N LEU A 64 -17.76 0.80 -6.34
CA LEU A 64 -18.07 1.47 -7.61
C LEU A 64 -17.81 0.56 -8.81
N ALA A 65 -16.69 -0.17 -8.82
CA ALA A 65 -16.36 -1.13 -9.86
C ALA A 65 -17.41 -2.25 -9.93
N ARG A 66 -17.82 -2.81 -8.79
CA ARG A 66 -18.90 -3.80 -8.74
C ARG A 66 -20.23 -3.26 -9.27
N MET A 67 -20.60 -2.04 -8.89
CA MET A 67 -21.82 -1.39 -9.35
C MET A 67 -21.81 -1.21 -10.88
N GLN A 68 -20.68 -0.78 -11.45
CA GLN A 68 -20.50 -0.66 -12.90
C GLN A 68 -20.57 -2.01 -13.61
N ILE A 69 -19.98 -3.07 -13.05
CA ILE A 69 -20.06 -4.43 -13.60
C ILE A 69 -21.51 -4.93 -13.59
N THR A 70 -22.25 -4.71 -12.50
CA THR A 70 -23.67 -5.08 -12.43
C THR A 70 -24.51 -4.33 -13.48
N HIS A 71 -24.26 -3.04 -13.68
CA HIS A 71 -24.93 -2.21 -14.70
C HIS A 71 -24.46 -2.52 -16.14
N SER A 72 -23.29 -3.15 -16.32
CA SER A 72 -22.77 -3.50 -17.64
C SER A 72 -23.04 -4.96 -18.03
N ALA A 73 -23.68 -5.72 -17.15
CA ALA A 73 -23.96 -7.15 -17.34
C ALA A 73 -25.21 -7.42 -18.20
N ASP A 74 -26.08 -6.43 -18.39
CA ASP A 74 -27.28 -6.56 -19.22
C ASP A 74 -27.17 -5.65 -20.47
N ILE A 75 -27.37 -6.23 -21.66
CA ILE A 75 -27.37 -5.52 -22.95
C ILE A 75 -28.47 -4.44 -22.99
N ASN A 76 -29.51 -4.57 -22.17
CA ASN A 76 -30.62 -3.62 -22.11
C ASN A 76 -30.23 -2.26 -21.47
N ASP A 77 -29.14 -2.17 -20.70
CA ASP A 77 -28.73 -0.91 -20.08
C ASP A 77 -28.06 0.06 -21.06
N TYR A 78 -27.57 -0.43 -22.20
CA TYR A 78 -27.14 0.42 -23.33
C TYR A 78 -28.33 1.08 -24.06
N GLN A 79 -29.54 0.57 -23.88
CA GLN A 79 -30.72 1.07 -24.59
C GLN A 79 -31.31 2.34 -23.98
N PHE A 80 -30.91 2.77 -22.77
CA PHE A 80 -31.39 4.04 -22.22
C PHE A 80 -30.81 5.27 -22.94
N ALA A 81 -29.71 5.15 -23.67
CA ALA A 81 -29.24 6.17 -24.61
C ALA A 81 -30.20 6.35 -25.82
N SER A 82 -31.09 5.39 -26.07
CA SER A 82 -32.07 5.40 -27.16
C SER A 82 -33.47 5.91 -26.77
N ILE A 83 -33.69 6.25 -25.49
CA ILE A 83 -34.98 6.79 -25.01
C ILE A 83 -35.05 8.32 -25.11
N ALA A 84 -33.90 9.01 -25.20
CA ALA A 84 -33.86 10.48 -25.36
C ALA A 84 -34.70 11.00 -26.56
N PRO A 85 -34.74 10.35 -27.74
CA PRO A 85 -35.63 10.75 -28.83
C PRO A 85 -37.12 10.51 -28.51
N ARG A 86 -37.46 9.50 -27.70
CA ARG A 86 -38.85 9.11 -27.42
C ARG A 86 -39.54 9.96 -26.34
N LEU A 87 -38.78 10.70 -25.53
CA LEU A 87 -39.35 11.72 -24.62
C LEU A 87 -40.00 12.87 -25.41
N SER A 88 -39.41 13.26 -26.54
CA SER A 88 -39.98 14.29 -27.42
C SER A 88 -41.31 13.88 -28.07
N GLU A 89 -41.54 12.57 -28.28
CA GLU A 89 -42.80 12.03 -28.81
C GLU A 89 -43.89 11.87 -27.74
N LEU A 90 -43.51 11.85 -26.45
CA LEU A 90 -44.41 11.71 -25.30
C LEU A 90 -44.81 13.08 -24.69
N GLY A 91 -44.35 14.19 -25.26
CA GLY A 91 -44.80 15.54 -24.92
C GLY A 91 -44.21 16.12 -23.64
N TYR A 92 -42.98 15.73 -23.28
CA TYR A 92 -42.16 16.44 -22.28
C TYR A 92 -40.96 17.11 -22.94
#